data_AF-A0A834A2K9-F1
#
_entry.id   AF-A0A834A2K9-F1
#
_cell.length_a   1.000
_cell.length_b   1.000
_cell.length_c   1.000
_cell.angle_alpha   90.00
_cell.angle_beta   90.00
_cell.angle_gamma   90.00
#
_symmetry.space_group_name_H-M   'P 1'
#
loop_
_entity.id
_entity.type
_entity.pdbx_description
1 polymer ?
#
loop_
_entity_poly.entity_id
_entity_poly.type
_entity_poly.pdbx_seq_one_letter_code
_entity_poly.pdbx_strand_id
1 'polypeptide(L)'
;MGRRNESNLRKRKVLFFSYSYGLCGIHYIDAGYLGYKAYFTAPRKGTVWSLSGSDWLGTIAAGDTSGELIAAILPDMALNPITVKRPVERRFPIYKADLMPYQDSPEGQDHSSASSGALNPPKARTYAETVNHHYLLFQDTDLSSFHGLLHREPMLRMQEGEVHSRLCLDRLPLEAIHKVRFSPNLDSYGWLISGGQSGLVRIHFIRGLTSPLGHRMQLESQAHFHAMFQPSSPTEGSGFCPTSHFLLPSP
;
A
#
# COMPACT_ATOMS: atom_id res chain seq x y z
N MET A 1 40.41 12.12 1.22
CA MET A 1 40.77 10.68 1.18
C MET A 1 39.81 9.95 2.11
N GLY A 2 39.00 9.02 1.60
CA GLY A 2 38.03 8.27 2.41
C GLY A 2 36.63 8.16 1.80
N ARG A 3 36.53 7.62 0.57
CA ARG A 3 35.27 7.01 0.08
C ARG A 3 34.92 5.87 1.04
N ARG A 4 34.05 6.12 2.02
CA ARG A 4 33.50 5.04 2.87
C ARG A 4 32.33 4.38 2.14
N ASN A 5 32.66 3.27 1.47
CA ASN A 5 31.84 2.07 1.28
C ASN A 5 30.31 2.22 1.32
N GLU A 6 29.74 2.80 0.26
CA GLU A 6 28.30 2.66 -0.07
C GLU A 6 27.89 1.19 -0.28
N SER A 7 28.86 0.32 -0.58
CA SER A 7 28.67 -1.11 -0.80
C SER A 7 28.21 -1.89 0.45
N ASN A 8 28.45 -1.37 1.66
CA ASN A 8 28.00 -2.01 2.91
C ASN A 8 26.57 -1.65 3.31
N LEU A 9 25.99 -0.59 2.73
CA LEU A 9 24.61 -0.20 3.05
C LEU A 9 23.59 -1.16 2.41
N ARG A 10 23.94 -1.76 1.27
CA ARG A 10 23.09 -2.68 0.49
C ARG A 10 22.98 -4.10 1.08
N LYS A 11 23.71 -4.43 2.15
CA LYS A 11 23.66 -5.76 2.82
C LYS A 11 22.99 -5.73 4.19
N ARG A 12 22.19 -4.71 4.50
CA ARG A 12 21.41 -4.67 5.75
C ARG A 12 20.14 -5.51 5.57
N LYS A 13 20.07 -6.65 6.27
CA LYS A 13 18.83 -7.42 6.37
C LYS A 13 17.89 -6.66 7.28
N VAL A 14 16.86 -6.06 6.70
CA VAL A 14 15.79 -5.39 7.44
C VAL A 14 14.64 -6.38 7.55
N LEU A 15 14.17 -6.61 8.77
CA LEU A 15 13.03 -7.47 9.01
C LEU A 15 11.84 -6.61 9.40
N PHE A 16 10.77 -6.78 8.63
CA PHE A 16 9.48 -6.23 8.97
C PHE A 16 8.54 -7.35 9.42
N PHE A 17 7.81 -7.10 10.49
CA PHE A 17 6.84 -8.03 11.03
C PHE A 17 5.48 -7.35 11.17
N SER A 18 4.43 -8.12 10.93
CA SER A 18 3.03 -7.73 11.16
C SER A 18 2.58 -7.93 12.61
N TYR A 19 3.33 -8.70 13.38
CA TYR A 19 3.06 -8.99 14.77
C TYR A 19 4.38 -9.09 15.54
N SER A 20 4.59 -8.23 16.51
CA SER A 20 5.77 -8.24 17.38
C SER A 20 5.44 -7.60 18.73
N TYR A 21 6.05 -8.10 19.80
CA TYR A 21 5.85 -7.60 21.18
C TYR A 21 4.37 -7.56 21.63
N GLY A 22 3.54 -8.48 21.14
CA GLY A 22 2.10 -8.52 21.46
C GLY A 22 1.27 -7.41 20.81
N LEU A 23 1.87 -6.61 19.92
CA LEU A 23 1.20 -5.53 19.19
C LEU A 23 1.02 -5.92 17.73
N CYS A 24 -0.22 -5.81 17.24
CA CYS A 24 -0.54 -5.95 15.83
C CYS A 24 -0.17 -4.66 15.08
N GLY A 25 0.62 -4.80 14.02
CA GLY A 25 1.01 -3.68 13.19
C GLY A 25 2.35 -3.87 12.50
N ILE A 26 2.82 -2.84 11.83
CA ILE A 26 4.06 -2.91 11.07
C ILE A 26 5.22 -2.51 11.98
N HIS A 27 6.12 -3.46 12.23
CA HIS A 27 7.30 -3.28 13.06
C HIS A 27 8.55 -3.34 12.20
N TYR A 28 9.47 -2.41 12.43
CA TYR A 28 10.85 -2.48 11.97
C TYR A 28 11.72 -3.06 13.08
N ILE A 29 12.50 -4.09 12.78
CA ILE A 29 13.48 -4.66 13.70
C ILE A 29 14.85 -4.66 13.00
N ASP A 30 15.84 -4.02 13.65
CA ASP A 30 17.23 -4.12 13.25
C ASP A 30 17.73 -5.55 13.51
N ALA A 31 18.39 -6.15 12.52
CA ALA A 31 18.91 -7.52 12.61
C ALA A 31 20.16 -7.66 13.51
N GLY A 32 20.30 -6.79 14.51
CA GLY A 32 21.42 -6.75 15.45
C GLY A 32 22.68 -6.06 14.92
N TYR A 33 22.60 -5.33 13.79
CA TYR A 33 23.76 -4.65 13.22
C TYR A 33 24.10 -3.34 13.95
N LEU A 34 23.07 -2.58 14.36
CA LEU A 34 23.21 -1.31 15.06
C LEU A 34 22.73 -1.38 16.52
N GLY A 35 22.08 -2.48 16.91
CA GLY A 35 21.52 -2.67 18.25
C GLY A 35 20.31 -1.75 18.51
N TYR A 36 19.62 -1.33 17.45
CA TYR A 36 18.46 -0.45 17.60
C TYR A 36 17.24 -1.22 18.11
N LYS A 37 16.44 -0.56 18.95
CA LYS A 37 15.16 -1.10 19.40
C LYS A 37 14.19 -1.17 18.23
N ALA A 38 13.23 -2.09 18.32
CA ALA A 38 12.15 -2.18 17.37
C ALA A 38 11.40 -0.85 17.24
N TYR A 39 11.12 -0.45 16.00
CA TYR A 39 10.40 0.77 15.68
C TYR A 39 9.01 0.43 15.14
N PHE A 40 7.98 0.91 15.84
CA PHE A 40 6.61 0.69 15.44
C PHE A 40 6.20 1.69 14.37
N THR A 41 6.08 1.21 13.14
CA THR A 41 5.88 2.06 11.96
C THR A 41 4.41 2.41 11.77
N ALA A 42 3.50 1.44 11.94
CA ALA A 42 2.07 1.70 11.84
C ALA A 42 1.24 0.70 12.68
N PRO A 43 0.42 1.15 13.64
CA PRO A 43 -0.56 0.30 14.29
C PRO A 43 -1.60 -0.25 13.33
N ARG A 44 -1.99 -1.52 13.51
CA ARG A 44 -3.06 -2.18 12.75
C ARG A 44 -3.97 -2.91 13.71
N LYS A 45 -5.28 -2.83 13.47
CA LYS A 45 -6.24 -3.66 14.22
C LYS A 45 -6.38 -5.04 13.59
N GLY A 46 -6.52 -5.10 12.26
CA GLY A 46 -6.65 -6.33 11.50
C GLY A 46 -5.33 -7.09 11.37
N THR A 47 -5.44 -8.39 11.10
CA THR A 47 -4.28 -9.20 10.72
C THR A 47 -3.73 -8.70 9.39
N VAL A 48 -2.45 -8.35 9.37
CA VAL A 48 -1.75 -7.99 8.13
C VAL A 48 -1.30 -9.26 7.43
N TRP A 49 -1.76 -9.45 6.19
CA TRP A 49 -1.46 -10.64 5.38
C TRP A 49 -0.24 -10.49 4.49
N SER A 50 0.03 -9.26 4.05
CA SER A 50 1.12 -8.97 3.13
C SER A 50 1.70 -7.60 3.40
N LEU A 51 3.02 -7.54 3.29
CA LEU A 51 3.82 -6.33 3.35
C LEU A 51 4.69 -6.25 2.10
N SER A 52 4.84 -5.05 1.53
CA SER A 52 5.80 -4.79 0.46
C SER A 52 6.55 -3.51 0.74
N GLY A 53 7.88 -3.56 0.64
CA GLY A 53 8.73 -2.38 0.59
C GLY A 53 9.05 -1.97 -0.85
N SER A 54 9.30 -0.68 -1.06
CA SER A 54 9.92 -0.11 -2.24
C SER A 54 11.16 0.64 -1.80
N ASP A 55 12.33 0.15 -2.23
CA ASP A 55 13.61 0.82 -1.97
C ASP A 55 13.71 2.14 -2.74
N TRP A 56 13.06 2.22 -3.91
CA TRP A 56 13.02 3.42 -4.74
C TRP A 56 12.27 4.58 -4.07
N LEU A 57 11.17 4.26 -3.36
CA LEU A 57 10.35 5.25 -2.66
C LEU A 57 10.67 5.35 -1.16
N GLY A 58 11.56 4.50 -0.64
CA GLY A 58 11.82 4.39 0.79
C GLY A 58 10.54 4.17 1.61
N THR A 59 9.61 3.36 1.10
CA THR A 59 8.24 3.25 1.62
C THR A 59 7.82 1.80 1.74
N ILE A 60 7.03 1.48 2.76
CA ILE A 60 6.38 0.18 2.94
C ILE A 60 4.88 0.33 2.81
N ALA A 61 4.22 -0.70 2.28
CA ALA A 61 2.76 -0.77 2.17
C ALA A 61 2.25 -2.10 2.72
N ALA A 62 1.12 -2.06 3.41
CA ALA A 62 0.50 -3.22 4.02
C ALA A 62 -1.02 -3.16 3.90
N GLY A 63 -1.60 -4.31 3.59
CA GLY A 63 -3.05 -4.53 3.61
C GLY A 63 -3.43 -5.43 4.78
N ASP A 64 -4.62 -5.23 5.35
CA ASP A 64 -5.13 -6.05 6.44
C ASP A 64 -6.55 -6.60 6.20
N THR A 65 -7.01 -7.42 7.15
CA THR A 65 -8.37 -8.01 7.13
C THR A 65 -9.49 -6.99 7.21
N SER A 66 -9.24 -5.77 7.67
CA SER A 66 -10.26 -4.74 7.78
C SER A 66 -10.55 -4.04 6.45
N GLY A 67 -9.75 -4.32 5.41
CA GLY A 67 -9.85 -3.68 4.11
C GLY A 67 -9.10 -2.35 4.01
N GLU A 68 -8.20 -2.07 4.95
CA GLU A 68 -7.33 -0.90 4.88
C GLU A 68 -6.02 -1.24 4.17
N LEU A 69 -5.69 -0.48 3.13
CA LEU A 69 -4.36 -0.43 2.55
C LEU A 69 -3.67 0.84 3.02
N ILE A 70 -2.58 0.70 3.77
CA ILE A 70 -1.78 1.82 4.23
C ILE A 70 -0.37 1.76 3.67
N ALA A 71 0.26 2.92 3.55
CA ALA A 71 1.69 3.04 3.34
C ALA A 71 2.34 3.88 4.43
N ALA A 72 3.64 3.64 4.66
CA ALA A 72 4.45 4.40 5.59
C ALA A 72 5.85 4.64 5.02
N ILE A 73 6.32 5.87 5.15
CA ILE A 73 7.66 6.31 4.77
C ILE A 73 8.64 5.78 5.82
N LEU A 74 9.64 5.03 5.36
CA LEU A 74 10.65 4.47 6.22
C LEU A 74 11.55 5.58 6.77
N PRO A 75 11.93 5.53 8.06
CA PRO A 75 12.98 6.38 8.57
C PRO A 75 14.32 6.04 7.94
N ASP A 76 15.27 6.98 8.01
CA ASP A 76 16.65 6.68 7.67
C ASP A 76 17.18 5.60 8.62
N MET A 77 17.40 4.41 8.06
CA MET A 77 17.86 3.23 8.80
C MET A 77 19.33 3.31 9.21
N ALA A 78 20.06 4.35 8.79
CA ALA A 78 21.37 4.68 9.34
C ALA A 78 21.28 5.43 10.68
N LEU A 79 20.10 5.95 11.03
CA LEU A 79 19.86 6.66 12.27
C LEU A 79 19.00 5.83 13.21
N ASN A 80 19.13 6.07 14.51
CA ASN A 80 18.31 5.40 15.50
C ASN A 80 16.83 5.84 15.32
N PRO A 81 15.92 4.91 14.99
CA PRO A 81 14.53 5.25 14.69
C PRO A 81 13.75 5.76 15.92
N ILE A 82 14.27 5.61 17.14
CA ILE A 82 13.70 6.24 18.35
C ILE A 82 13.66 7.78 18.22
N THR A 83 14.55 8.36 17.42
CA THR A 83 14.60 9.81 17.19
C THR A 83 13.49 10.32 16.25
N VAL A 84 12.73 9.41 15.64
CA VAL A 84 11.65 9.76 14.72
C VAL A 84 10.51 10.42 15.48
N LYS A 85 10.37 11.73 15.30
CA LYS A 85 9.24 12.50 15.81
C LYS A 85 8.01 12.25 14.95
N ARG A 86 6.84 12.21 15.61
CA ARG A 86 5.50 12.11 15.01
C ARG A 86 5.33 10.98 13.97
N PRO A 87 5.37 9.70 14.39
CA PRO A 87 5.17 8.55 13.49
C PRO A 87 3.88 8.60 12.66
N VAL A 88 2.82 9.22 13.18
CA VAL A 88 1.55 9.42 12.48
C VAL A 88 1.68 10.24 11.20
N GLU A 89 2.63 11.16 11.11
CA GLU A 89 2.84 12.01 9.93
C GLU A 89 3.58 11.28 8.80
N ARG A 90 4.11 10.08 9.09
CA ARG A 90 4.89 9.27 8.14
C ARG A 90 4.07 8.17 7.49
N ARG A 91 2.78 8.07 7.80
CA ARG A 91 1.90 7.02 7.31
C ARG A 91 0.62 7.60 6.77
N PHE A 92 0.05 6.93 5.78
CA PHE A 92 -1.14 7.39 5.09
C PHE A 92 -1.94 6.23 4.51
N PRO A 93 -3.28 6.31 4.47
CA PRO A 93 -4.09 5.34 3.77
C PRO A 93 -3.95 5.56 2.26
N ILE A 94 -3.85 4.46 1.53
CA ILE A 94 -3.93 4.44 0.06
C ILE A 94 -5.40 4.34 -0.33
N TYR A 95 -6.12 3.39 0.29
CA TYR A 95 -7.58 3.31 0.22
C TYR A 95 -8.15 2.51 1.39
N LYS A 96 -9.44 2.67 1.63
CA LYS A 96 -10.27 1.79 2.46
C LYS A 96 -11.28 1.05 1.58
N ALA A 97 -11.38 -0.27 1.74
CA ALA A 97 -12.48 -1.07 1.22
C ALA A 97 -13.47 -1.32 2.36
N ASP A 98 -14.73 -0.95 2.17
CA ASP A 98 -15.81 -1.18 3.12
C ASP A 98 -16.87 -2.09 2.52
N LEU A 99 -17.29 -3.09 3.27
CA LEU A 99 -18.39 -3.98 2.91
C LEU A 99 -19.71 -3.36 3.35
N MET A 100 -20.49 -2.87 2.39
CA MET A 100 -21.77 -2.20 2.62
C MET A 100 -22.93 -3.11 2.21
N PRO A 101 -24.01 -3.20 3.00
CA PRO A 101 -25.20 -3.95 2.58
C PRO A 101 -25.93 -3.23 1.45
N TYR A 102 -26.57 -3.97 0.55
CA TYR A 102 -27.61 -3.38 -0.29
C TYR A 102 -28.74 -2.87 0.61
N GLN A 103 -29.24 -1.66 0.35
CA GLN A 103 -30.49 -1.23 0.95
C GLN A 103 -31.61 -2.00 0.26
N ASP A 104 -31.97 -3.16 0.81
CA ASP A 104 -33.27 -3.74 0.52
C ASP A 104 -34.28 -2.74 1.06
N SER A 105 -35.04 -2.07 0.20
CA SER A 105 -36.21 -1.29 0.62
C SER A 105 -37.32 -2.29 0.91
N PRO A 106 -37.77 -2.50 2.15
CA PRO A 106 -39.03 -3.17 2.39
C PRO A 106 -40.04 -2.05 2.68
N GLU A 107 -40.64 -1.50 1.64
CA GLU A 107 -41.98 -0.96 1.84
C GLU A 107 -42.88 -2.14 2.23
N GLY A 108 -43.11 -2.27 3.54
CA GLY A 108 -44.07 -3.23 4.10
C GLY A 108 -43.48 -4.28 5.02
N GLN A 109 -43.20 -3.91 6.27
CA GLN A 109 -43.59 -4.79 7.38
C GLN A 109 -43.87 -3.99 8.64
N ASP A 110 -45.12 -4.11 9.08
CA ASP A 110 -45.77 -3.34 10.13
C ASP A 110 -45.10 -3.44 11.49
N HIS A 111 -45.29 -2.35 12.23
CA HIS A 111 -45.05 -2.14 13.64
C HIS A 111 -45.27 -3.38 14.52
N SER A 112 -44.22 -3.88 15.16
CA SER A 112 -44.21 -4.24 16.60
C SER A 112 -42.87 -4.80 17.05
N SER A 113 -42.00 -3.93 17.58
CA SER A 113 -41.29 -4.11 18.87
C SER A 113 -40.08 -3.19 18.93
N ALA A 114 -40.21 -2.11 19.70
CA ALA A 114 -39.07 -1.34 20.17
C ALA A 114 -38.27 -2.18 21.17
N SER A 115 -37.04 -2.56 20.83
CA SER A 115 -35.98 -2.86 21.82
C SER A 115 -34.60 -2.91 21.14
N SER A 116 -33.72 -2.00 21.57
CA SER A 116 -32.25 -1.96 21.41
C SER A 116 -31.66 -2.02 19.98
N GLY A 117 -31.04 -0.90 19.57
CA GLY A 117 -30.33 -0.74 18.32
C GLY A 117 -29.01 -1.53 18.26
N ALA A 118 -29.09 -2.75 17.75
CA ALA A 118 -27.98 -3.43 17.10
C ALA A 118 -28.54 -4.06 15.82
N LEU A 119 -28.23 -3.46 14.66
CA LEU A 119 -28.39 -4.15 13.38
C LEU A 119 -27.60 -5.46 13.52
N ASN A 120 -28.28 -6.60 13.60
CA ASN A 120 -27.62 -7.90 13.63
C ASN A 120 -26.77 -7.99 12.36
N PRO A 121 -25.42 -8.08 12.47
CA PRO A 121 -24.59 -8.16 11.28
C PRO A 121 -25.01 -9.43 10.51
N PRO A 122 -25.19 -9.35 9.19
CA PRO A 122 -25.56 -10.51 8.41
C PRO A 122 -24.53 -11.61 8.63
N LYS A 123 -24.99 -12.77 9.10
CA LYS A 123 -24.19 -13.99 9.31
C LYS A 123 -23.88 -14.66 7.96
N ALA A 124 -23.64 -13.88 6.92
CA ALA A 124 -23.31 -14.42 5.61
C ALA A 124 -21.93 -15.10 5.72
N ARG A 125 -21.95 -16.43 5.84
CA ARG A 125 -20.76 -17.26 6.03
C ARG A 125 -20.18 -17.72 4.70
N THR A 126 -20.97 -17.67 3.64
CA THR A 126 -20.57 -18.13 2.31
C THR A 126 -20.33 -16.95 1.37
N TYR A 127 -19.38 -17.12 0.45
CA TYR A 127 -19.04 -16.09 -0.54
C TYR A 127 -20.26 -15.68 -1.39
N ALA A 128 -21.02 -16.66 -1.88
CA ALA A 128 -22.19 -16.42 -2.74
C ALA A 128 -23.26 -15.58 -2.02
N GLU A 129 -23.53 -15.87 -0.75
CA GLU A 129 -24.48 -15.11 0.06
C GLU A 129 -24.02 -13.68 0.30
N THR A 130 -22.74 -13.47 0.65
CA THR A 130 -22.22 -12.12 0.91
C THR A 130 -22.28 -11.24 -0.33
N VAL A 131 -21.90 -11.76 -1.50
CA VAL A 131 -21.90 -10.99 -2.77
C VAL A 131 -23.32 -10.62 -3.23
N ASN A 132 -24.33 -11.42 -2.91
CA ASN A 132 -25.72 -11.12 -3.27
C ASN A 132 -26.34 -10.00 -2.42
N HIS A 133 -25.89 -9.82 -1.18
CA HIS A 133 -26.47 -8.86 -0.23
C HIS A 133 -25.57 -7.66 0.09
N HIS A 134 -24.34 -7.64 -0.44
CA HIS A 134 -23.37 -6.58 -0.15
C HIS A 134 -22.60 -6.16 -1.39
N TYR A 135 -22.07 -4.94 -1.33
CA TYR A 135 -21.09 -4.42 -2.28
C TYR A 135 -19.88 -3.87 -1.54
N LEU A 136 -18.77 -3.73 -2.27
CA LEU A 136 -17.56 -3.12 -1.77
C LEU A 136 -17.51 -1.65 -2.18
N LEU A 137 -17.45 -0.76 -1.19
CA LEU A 137 -17.17 0.65 -1.38
C LEU A 137 -15.67 0.89 -1.21
N PHE A 138 -15.00 1.31 -2.28
CA PHE A 138 -13.61 1.74 -2.21
C PHE A 138 -13.54 3.24 -2.02
N GLN A 139 -12.80 3.67 -1.00
CA GLN A 139 -12.58 5.06 -0.67
C GLN A 139 -11.08 5.35 -0.81
N ASP A 140 -10.69 5.88 -1.97
CA ASP A 140 -9.30 6.16 -2.30
C ASP A 140 -8.82 7.50 -1.72
N THR A 141 -7.53 7.55 -1.38
CA THR A 141 -6.84 8.80 -1.03
C THR A 141 -6.26 9.42 -2.28
N ASP A 142 -6.33 10.75 -2.42
CA ASP A 142 -5.56 11.45 -3.44
C ASP A 142 -4.05 11.37 -3.14
N LEU A 143 -3.33 10.60 -3.94
CA LEU A 143 -1.88 10.36 -3.85
C LEU A 143 -1.06 11.27 -4.78
N SER A 144 -1.69 12.26 -5.42
CA SER A 144 -0.99 13.19 -6.31
C SER A 144 -0.03 14.10 -5.53
N SER A 145 -0.45 14.55 -4.35
CA SER A 145 0.27 15.45 -3.45
C SER A 145 -0.06 15.11 -2.00
N PHE A 146 0.90 15.27 -1.10
CA PHE A 146 0.71 15.09 0.35
C PHE A 146 0.51 16.40 1.12
N HIS A 147 0.29 17.51 0.41
CA HIS A 147 0.03 18.80 1.06
C HIS A 147 -1.24 18.74 1.92
N GLY A 148 -1.12 19.07 3.20
CA GLY A 148 -2.25 19.04 4.15
C GLY A 148 -2.82 17.63 4.40
N LEU A 149 -2.07 16.56 4.10
CA LEU A 149 -2.55 15.18 4.18
C LEU A 149 -3.23 14.86 5.51
N LEU A 150 -2.65 15.29 6.63
CA LEU A 150 -3.15 15.02 7.99
C LEU A 150 -4.57 15.53 8.26
N HIS A 151 -5.03 16.54 7.50
CA HIS A 151 -6.35 17.12 7.65
C HIS A 151 -7.35 16.59 6.62
N ARG A 152 -6.92 15.69 5.73
CA ARG A 152 -7.80 15.09 4.72
C ARG A 152 -8.66 14.00 5.36
N GLU A 153 -9.87 13.88 4.85
CA GLU A 153 -10.88 12.93 5.31
C GLU A 153 -10.36 11.48 5.41
N PRO A 154 -9.58 10.92 4.45
CA PRO A 154 -9.04 9.58 4.58
C PRO A 154 -8.09 9.40 5.78
N MET A 155 -7.27 10.41 6.07
CA MET A 155 -6.35 10.39 7.23
C MET A 155 -7.11 10.43 8.54
N LEU A 156 -8.13 11.30 8.63
CA LEU A 156 -8.96 11.42 9.83
C LEU A 156 -9.69 10.11 10.11
N ARG A 157 -10.29 9.49 9.08
CA ARG A 157 -10.92 8.17 9.19
C ARG A 157 -9.96 7.08 9.65
N MET A 158 -8.75 7.01 9.09
CA MET A 158 -7.73 6.04 9.51
C MET A 158 -7.41 6.21 11.01
N GLN A 159 -7.20 7.45 11.47
CA GLN A 159 -6.91 7.75 12.87
C GLN A 159 -8.08 7.41 13.81
N GLU A 160 -9.31 7.75 13.41
CA GLU A 160 -10.50 7.38 14.17
C GLU A 160 -10.69 5.86 14.23
N GLY A 161 -10.44 5.16 13.13
CA GLY A 161 -10.50 3.71 13.02
C GLY A 161 -9.47 3.00 13.90
N GLU A 162 -8.27 3.53 14.03
CA GLU A 162 -7.25 3.00 14.94
C GLU A 162 -7.70 2.99 16.41
N VAL A 163 -8.56 3.92 16.80
CA VAL A 163 -9.10 3.98 18.16
C VAL A 163 -10.40 3.17 18.26
N HIS A 164 -11.35 3.38 17.34
CA HIS A 164 -12.74 2.93 17.51
C HIS A 164 -13.13 1.71 16.66
N SER A 165 -12.35 1.34 15.64
CA SER A 165 -12.74 0.26 14.72
C SER A 165 -12.87 -1.08 15.45
N ARG A 166 -13.96 -1.80 15.17
CA ARG A 166 -14.22 -3.16 15.65
C ARG A 166 -14.11 -4.10 14.45
N LEU A 167 -13.30 -5.15 14.58
CA LEU A 167 -13.25 -6.20 13.59
C LEU A 167 -14.48 -7.09 13.73
N CYS A 168 -15.22 -7.29 12.66
CA CYS A 168 -16.29 -8.28 12.61
C CYS A 168 -15.70 -9.60 12.11
N LEU A 169 -15.38 -10.50 13.05
CA LEU A 169 -14.81 -11.82 12.75
C LEU A 169 -15.87 -12.89 12.46
N ASP A 170 -17.15 -12.56 12.65
CA ASP A 170 -18.26 -13.50 12.54
C ASP A 170 -18.80 -13.65 11.11
N ARG A 171 -18.20 -12.91 10.15
CA ARG A 171 -18.58 -12.90 8.72
C ARG A 171 -17.37 -13.14 7.82
N LEU A 172 -17.63 -13.50 6.57
CA LEU A 172 -16.59 -13.56 5.55
C LEU A 172 -16.08 -12.14 5.23
N PRO A 173 -14.78 -11.82 5.43
CA PRO A 173 -14.27 -10.47 5.23
C PRO A 173 -13.92 -10.24 3.75
N LEU A 174 -14.94 -10.00 2.91
CA LEU A 174 -14.72 -9.73 1.47
C LEU A 174 -13.84 -8.50 1.22
N GLU A 175 -13.86 -7.54 2.14
CA GLU A 175 -13.03 -6.34 2.12
C GLU A 175 -11.55 -6.61 2.37
N ALA A 176 -11.18 -7.78 2.91
CA ALA A 176 -9.81 -8.09 3.34
C ALA A 176 -8.81 -8.01 2.18
N ILE A 177 -7.64 -7.43 2.46
CA ILE A 177 -6.53 -7.31 1.51
C ILE A 177 -5.47 -8.34 1.87
N HIS A 178 -5.19 -9.25 0.93
CA HIS A 178 -4.34 -10.41 1.16
C HIS A 178 -2.94 -10.27 0.55
N LYS A 179 -2.81 -9.50 -0.53
CA LYS A 179 -1.54 -9.29 -1.20
C LYS A 179 -1.34 -7.82 -1.55
N VAL A 180 -0.13 -7.34 -1.32
CA VAL A 180 0.32 -6.00 -1.68
C VAL A 180 1.73 -6.12 -2.24
N ARG A 181 2.02 -5.50 -3.38
CA ARG A 181 3.33 -5.52 -4.04
C ARG A 181 3.63 -4.21 -4.77
N PHE A 182 4.73 -3.56 -4.41
CA PHE A 182 5.32 -2.50 -5.22
C PHE A 182 5.95 -3.09 -6.49
N SER A 183 5.97 -2.31 -7.57
CA SER A 183 6.81 -2.63 -8.72
C SER A 183 8.28 -2.62 -8.31
N PRO A 184 9.04 -3.69 -8.60
CA PRO A 184 10.47 -3.71 -8.34
C PRO A 184 11.27 -2.90 -9.40
N ASN A 185 10.65 -2.56 -10.52
CA ASN A 185 11.36 -1.97 -11.66
C ASN A 185 11.49 -0.44 -11.49
N LEU A 186 12.66 0.09 -11.87
CA LEU A 186 12.96 1.52 -11.78
C LEU A 186 12.11 2.39 -12.72
N ASP A 187 11.58 1.84 -13.80
CA ASP A 187 10.70 2.56 -14.75
C ASP A 187 9.26 2.72 -14.26
N SER A 188 8.88 1.95 -13.24
CA SER A 188 7.52 1.81 -12.73
C SER A 188 7.48 1.81 -11.20
N TYR A 189 8.53 2.31 -10.56
CA TYR A 189 8.76 2.29 -9.12
C TYR A 189 7.66 2.94 -8.26
N GLY A 190 6.87 3.85 -8.87
CA GLY A 190 5.72 4.50 -8.23
C GLY A 190 4.45 3.64 -8.16
N TRP A 191 4.42 2.51 -8.86
CA TRP A 191 3.25 1.65 -8.96
C TRP A 191 3.18 0.63 -7.81
N LEU A 192 1.97 0.46 -7.29
CA LEU A 192 1.60 -0.48 -6.24
C LEU A 192 0.38 -1.28 -6.69
N ILE A 193 0.41 -2.59 -6.45
CA ILE A 193 -0.72 -3.49 -6.73
C ILE A 193 -1.19 -4.11 -5.43
N SER A 194 -2.51 -4.16 -5.23
CA SER A 194 -3.15 -4.88 -4.14
C SER A 194 -4.22 -5.84 -4.63
N GLY A 195 -4.41 -6.94 -3.91
CA GLY A 195 -5.44 -7.95 -4.18
C GLY A 195 -5.97 -8.55 -2.88
N GLY A 196 -7.26 -8.88 -2.86
CA GLY A 196 -7.98 -9.24 -1.64
C GLY A 196 -8.88 -10.46 -1.76
N GLN A 197 -9.63 -10.72 -0.68
CA GLN A 197 -10.56 -11.83 -0.56
C GLN A 197 -11.69 -11.80 -1.59
N SER A 198 -12.10 -10.61 -2.03
CA SER A 198 -13.12 -10.43 -3.06
C SER A 198 -12.72 -10.94 -4.44
N GLY A 199 -11.43 -11.20 -4.67
CA GLY A 199 -10.88 -11.51 -6.00
C GLY A 199 -10.60 -10.27 -6.86
N LEU A 200 -10.87 -9.06 -6.34
CA LEU A 200 -10.55 -7.81 -7.03
C LEU A 200 -9.08 -7.45 -6.87
N VAL A 201 -8.50 -6.93 -7.95
CA VAL A 201 -7.13 -6.39 -7.98
C VAL A 201 -7.20 -4.90 -8.25
N ARG A 202 -6.44 -4.12 -7.49
CA ARG A 202 -6.34 -2.66 -7.65
C ARG A 202 -4.89 -2.27 -7.89
N ILE A 203 -4.74 -1.22 -8.70
CA ILE A 203 -3.45 -0.67 -9.08
C ILE A 203 -3.46 0.82 -8.74
N HIS A 204 -2.44 1.27 -8.01
CA HIS A 204 -2.28 2.66 -7.55
C HIS A 204 -0.92 3.19 -7.96
N PHE A 205 -0.86 4.47 -8.34
CA PHE A 205 0.40 5.19 -8.57
C PHE A 205 0.60 6.27 -7.50
N ILE A 206 1.66 6.16 -6.71
CA ILE A 206 1.93 7.07 -5.59
C ILE A 206 2.77 8.26 -6.05
N ARG A 207 2.16 9.15 -6.85
CA ARG A 207 2.86 10.29 -7.48
C ARG A 207 3.51 11.22 -6.46
N GLY A 208 2.87 11.48 -5.32
CA GLY A 208 3.38 12.41 -4.31
C GLY A 208 4.71 11.97 -3.67
N LEU A 209 5.12 10.70 -3.82
CA LEU A 209 6.41 10.19 -3.35
C LEU A 209 7.48 10.19 -4.44
N THR A 210 7.13 10.54 -5.67
CA THR A 210 8.12 10.63 -6.75
C THR A 210 9.05 11.82 -6.48
N SER A 211 10.34 11.53 -6.34
CA SER A 211 11.36 12.56 -6.12
C SER A 211 12.06 12.92 -7.44
N PRO A 212 12.55 14.17 -7.58
CA PRO A 212 13.39 14.54 -8.72
C PRO A 212 14.62 13.65 -8.87
N LEU A 213 15.15 13.14 -7.75
CA LEU A 213 16.25 12.18 -7.74
C LEU A 213 15.86 10.85 -8.41
N GLY A 214 14.70 10.29 -8.08
CA GLY A 214 14.20 9.07 -8.71
C GLY A 214 14.00 9.24 -10.21
N HIS A 215 13.41 10.36 -10.62
CA HIS A 215 13.23 10.68 -12.04
C HIS A 215 14.57 10.83 -12.78
N ARG A 216 15.55 11.49 -12.15
CA ARG A 216 16.90 11.61 -12.71
C ARG A 216 17.57 10.23 -12.87
N MET A 217 17.48 9.37 -11.86
CA MET A 217 18.03 8.01 -11.92
C MET A 217 17.40 7.20 -13.06
N GLN A 218 16.08 7.35 -13.28
CA GLN A 218 15.38 6.71 -14.39
C GLN A 218 15.93 7.18 -15.74
N LEU A 219 16.08 8.50 -15.94
CA LEU A 219 16.64 9.06 -17.17
C LEU A 219 18.09 8.64 -17.42
N GLU A 220 18.93 8.65 -16.39
CA GLU A 220 20.33 8.21 -16.47
C GLU A 220 20.40 6.72 -16.84
N SER A 221 19.61 5.87 -16.16
CA SER A 221 19.54 4.44 -16.46
C SER A 221 19.06 4.18 -17.89
N GLN A 222 18.09 4.95 -18.38
CA GLN A 222 17.59 4.86 -19.76
C GLN A 222 18.67 5.27 -20.77
N ALA A 223 19.37 6.39 -20.53
CA ALA A 223 20.46 6.84 -21.40
C ALA A 223 21.60 5.81 -21.46
N HIS A 224 21.98 5.23 -20.32
CA HIS A 224 22.98 4.16 -20.26
C HIS A 224 22.55 2.91 -21.02
N PHE A 225 21.29 2.47 -20.86
CA PHE A 225 20.75 1.33 -21.60
C PHE A 225 20.79 1.60 -23.11
N HIS A 226 20.31 2.76 -23.56
CA HIS A 226 20.36 3.13 -24.97
C HIS A 226 21.78 3.19 -25.54
N ALA A 227 22.77 3.65 -24.76
CA ALA A 227 24.17 3.67 -25.19
C ALA A 227 24.76 2.26 -25.37
N MET A 228 24.35 1.29 -24.56
CA MET A 228 24.81 -0.11 -24.66
C MET A 228 24.16 -0.87 -25.81
N PHE A 229 22.89 -0.58 -26.08
CA PHE A 229 22.08 -1.27 -27.08
C PHE A 229 21.78 -0.40 -28.29
N GLN A 230 22.74 0.44 -28.70
CA GLN A 230 22.59 1.16 -29.97
C GLN A 230 22.39 0.13 -31.09
N PRO A 231 21.34 0.27 -31.91
CA PRO A 231 21.22 -0.56 -33.10
C PRO A 231 22.51 -0.37 -33.89
N SER A 232 23.19 -1.47 -34.23
CA SER A 232 24.25 -1.41 -35.24
C SER A 232 23.66 -0.68 -36.43
N SER A 233 24.36 0.37 -36.89
CA SER A 233 24.00 1.16 -38.09
C SER A 233 23.35 0.27 -39.13
N PRO A 234 22.27 0.69 -39.80
CA PRO A 234 21.59 -0.14 -40.77
C PRO A 234 22.63 -0.61 -41.78
N THR A 235 22.92 -1.91 -41.74
CA THR A 235 23.63 -2.53 -42.84
C THR A 235 22.70 -2.36 -44.02
N GLU A 236 23.13 -1.64 -45.07
CA GLU A 236 22.42 -1.59 -46.34
C GLU A 236 22.12 -3.03 -46.76
N GLY A 237 20.88 -3.45 -46.55
CA GLY A 237 20.52 -4.86 -46.57
C GLY A 237 19.02 -5.02 -46.36
N SER A 238 18.27 -4.68 -47.41
CA SER A 238 16.86 -5.01 -47.68
C SER A 238 15.96 -5.34 -46.47
N GLY A 239 15.19 -4.34 -46.07
CA GLY A 239 13.73 -4.46 -45.92
C GLY A 239 13.17 -5.44 -44.89
N PHE A 240 13.17 -5.04 -43.62
CA PHE A 240 12.04 -5.34 -42.73
C PHE A 240 11.80 -4.14 -41.82
N CYS A 241 10.59 -3.57 -41.88
CA CYS A 241 10.17 -2.45 -41.06
C CYS A 241 9.89 -2.97 -39.64
N PRO A 242 10.58 -2.52 -38.58
CA PRO A 242 10.18 -2.85 -37.22
C PRO A 242 8.89 -2.08 -36.93
N THR A 243 7.82 -2.78 -36.54
CA THR A 243 6.59 -2.18 -36.04
C THR A 243 6.93 -1.19 -34.93
N SER A 244 6.79 0.10 -35.24
CA SER A 244 6.87 1.20 -34.30
C SER A 244 5.71 1.07 -33.31
N HIS A 245 5.96 0.45 -32.16
CA HIS A 245 5.09 0.63 -31.01
C HIS A 245 5.24 2.08 -30.53
N PHE A 246 4.35 2.95 -30.99
CA PHE A 246 4.21 4.29 -30.46
C PHE A 246 3.82 4.17 -28.99
N LEU A 247 4.76 4.51 -28.09
CA LEU A 247 4.41 4.89 -26.74
C LEU A 247 3.58 6.17 -26.87
N LEU A 248 2.29 6.09 -26.55
CA LEU A 248 1.43 7.24 -26.42
C LEU A 248 2.09 8.25 -25.46
N PRO A 249 2.09 9.55 -25.77
CA PRO A 249 2.55 10.56 -24.82
C PRO A 249 1.63 10.52 -23.58
N SER A 250 2.26 10.43 -22.41
CA SER A 250 1.60 10.35 -21.10
C SER A 250 0.67 11.56 -20.85
N PRO A 251 -0.45 11.38 -20.12
CA PRO A 251 -1.29 12.48 -19.66
C PRO A 251 -0.63 13.32 -18.55
#